data_AF-J4CCF9-F1
#
_entry.id   AF-J4CCF9-F1
#
_cell.length_a   1.000
_cell.length_b   1.000
_cell.length_c   1.000
_cell.angle_alpha   90.00
_cell.angle_beta   90.00
_cell.angle_gamma   90.00
#
_symmetry.space_group_name_H-M   'P 1'
#
loop_
_entity.id
_entity.type
_entity.pdbx_description
1 polymer ?
#
loop_
_entity_poly.entity_id
_entity_poly.type
_entity_poly.pdbx_seq_one_letter_code
_entity_poly.pdbx_strand_id
1 'polypeptide(L)'
;MTYFDSWNEFLHEARLLYFRTPLKTKYVFKLLKGKGKIILKVTDNRQCCKFRLNTESSSRLISQFNALFLNWSVSKDLSSAEDLPLKIAATKTKQKPKRLGRRRV
;
A
#
# COMPACT_ATOMS: atom_id res chain seq x y z
N MET A 1 13.13 8.87 -9.59
CA MET A 1 12.35 8.60 -8.35
C MET A 1 10.90 8.90 -8.66
N THR A 2 10.05 7.88 -8.71
CA THR A 2 8.69 7.99 -9.25
C THR A 2 7.66 8.01 -8.12
N TYR A 3 6.70 8.93 -8.21
CA TYR A 3 5.54 8.94 -7.31
C TYR A 3 4.40 8.18 -7.97
N PHE A 4 3.79 7.27 -7.21
CA PHE A 4 2.59 6.56 -7.63
C PHE A 4 1.36 7.28 -7.07
N ASP A 5 0.29 7.32 -7.88
CA ASP A 5 -0.99 7.90 -7.50
C ASP A 5 -1.93 6.84 -6.89
N SER A 6 -1.80 5.58 -7.34
CA SER A 6 -2.55 4.44 -6.82
C SER A 6 -1.75 3.66 -5.76
N TRP A 7 -2.41 3.33 -4.65
CA TRP A 7 -1.82 2.50 -3.60
C TRP A 7 -1.45 1.09 -4.09
N ASN A 8 -2.29 0.51 -4.95
CA ASN A 8 -2.08 -0.86 -5.46
C ASN A 8 -0.87 -0.94 -6.38
N GLU A 9 -0.67 0.09 -7.23
CA GLU A 9 0.52 0.18 -8.09
C GLU A 9 1.79 0.36 -7.26
N PHE A 10 1.75 1.23 -6.26
CA PHE A 10 2.86 1.39 -5.32
C PHE A 10 3.21 0.07 -4.63
N LEU A 11 2.21 -0.66 -4.13
CA LEU A 11 2.43 -1.95 -3.48
C LEU A 11 3.03 -2.98 -4.43
N HIS A 12 2.50 -3.08 -5.64
CA HIS A 12 2.99 -4.01 -6.66
C HIS A 12 4.45 -3.74 -7.00
N GLU A 13 4.80 -2.48 -7.27
CA GLU A 13 6.17 -2.09 -7.62
C GLU A 13 7.13 -2.20 -6.44
N ALA A 14 6.71 -1.80 -5.23
CA ALA A 14 7.50 -1.98 -4.02
C ALA A 14 7.81 -3.45 -3.76
N ARG A 15 6.81 -4.31 -4.00
CA ARG A 15 6.94 -5.76 -3.91
C ARG A 15 7.95 -6.26 -4.94
N LEU A 16 7.74 -6.03 -6.23
CA LEU A 16 8.66 -6.46 -7.29
C LEU A 16 10.11 -6.04 -7.00
N LEU A 17 10.30 -4.80 -6.54
CA LEU A 17 11.62 -4.29 -6.17
C LEU A 17 12.27 -5.11 -5.04
N TYR A 18 11.49 -5.40 -4.00
CA TYR A 18 11.93 -6.20 -2.86
C TYR A 18 12.30 -7.62 -3.29
N PHE A 19 11.43 -8.30 -4.03
CA PHE A 19 11.65 -9.68 -4.48
C PHE A 19 12.84 -9.78 -5.44
N ARG A 20 13.11 -8.77 -6.26
CA ARG A 20 14.29 -8.75 -7.14
C ARG A 20 15.59 -8.64 -6.36
N THR A 21 15.63 -7.80 -5.32
CA THR A 21 16.86 -7.49 -4.58
C THR A 21 16.60 -7.25 -3.09
N PRO A 22 16.27 -8.29 -2.30
CA PRO A 22 15.80 -8.11 -0.93
C PRO A 22 16.86 -7.49 -0.02
N LEU A 23 18.12 -7.92 -0.14
CA LEU A 23 19.24 -7.43 0.68
C LEU A 23 19.64 -5.97 0.41
N LYS A 24 19.31 -5.45 -0.78
CA LYS A 24 19.61 -4.05 -1.17
C LYS A 24 18.41 -3.13 -1.01
N THR A 25 17.21 -3.69 -0.92
CA THR A 25 15.97 -2.93 -0.86
C THR A 25 15.79 -2.34 0.54
N LYS A 26 15.58 -1.02 0.58
CA LYS A 26 15.37 -0.25 1.79
C LYS A 26 14.00 0.39 1.73
N TYR A 27 13.23 0.17 2.80
CA TYR A 27 11.98 0.89 3.04
C TYR A 27 12.24 2.03 4.03
N VAL A 28 11.77 3.22 3.67
CA VAL A 28 11.88 4.42 4.49
C VAL A 28 10.49 5.04 4.66
N PHE A 29 10.13 5.26 5.93
CA PHE A 29 8.94 5.96 6.35
C PHE A 29 9.32 7.36 6.84
N LYS A 30 8.73 8.42 6.27
CA LYS A 30 9.00 9.80 6.69
C LYS A 30 7.71 10.56 6.99
N LEU A 31 7.55 10.98 8.24
CA LEU A 31 6.48 11.88 8.68
C LEU A 31 6.91 13.35 8.52
N LEU A 32 6.16 14.13 7.76
CA LEU A 32 6.31 15.59 7.68
C LEU A 32 5.31 16.26 8.63
N LYS A 33 5.75 16.51 9.88
CA LYS A 33 4.92 17.10 10.94
C LYS A 33 4.25 18.42 10.52
N GLY A 34 4.97 19.31 9.82
CA GLY A 34 4.43 20.61 9.41
C GLY A 34 3.44 20.60 8.23
N LYS A 35 3.27 19.46 7.53
CA LYS A 35 2.38 19.37 6.35
C LYS A 35 1.26 18.34 6.48
N GLY A 36 1.18 17.62 7.61
CA GLY A 36 0.20 16.54 7.78
C GLY A 36 0.33 15.43 6.73
N LYS A 37 1.55 15.23 6.19
CA LYS A 37 1.84 14.30 5.09
C LYS A 37 2.85 13.26 5.51
N ILE A 38 2.65 12.06 5.02
CA ILE A 38 3.54 10.91 5.20
C ILE A 38 4.06 10.51 3.83
N ILE A 39 5.35 10.22 3.76
CA ILE A 39 6.01 9.76 2.54
C ILE A 39 6.55 8.36 2.80
N LEU A 40 6.07 7.40 2.02
CA LEU A 40 6.65 6.07 1.93
C LEU A 40 7.64 6.03 0.76
N LYS A 41 8.80 5.42 0.98
CA LYS A 41 9.81 5.25 -0.07
C LYS A 41 10.40 3.85 0.02
N VAL A 42 10.41 3.13 -1.10
CA VAL A 42 11.11 1.85 -1.26
C VAL A 42 12.15 2.00 -2.37
N THR A 43 13.38 1.55 -2.15
CA THR A 43 14.47 1.70 -3.12
C THR A 43 15.57 0.65 -2.97
N ASP A 44 16.14 0.19 -4.09
CA ASP A 44 17.33 -0.68 -4.18
C ASP A 44 18.60 0.13 -4.56
N ASN A 45 18.54 1.45 -4.44
CA ASN A 45 19.50 2.46 -4.93
C ASN A 45 19.57 2.62 -6.47
N ARG A 46 18.83 1.83 -7.26
CA ARG A 46 18.72 2.00 -8.72
C ARG A 46 17.34 2.54 -9.10
N GLN A 47 16.31 1.88 -8.62
CA GLN A 47 14.91 2.25 -8.77
C GLN A 47 14.36 2.71 -7.42
N CYS A 48 13.36 3.60 -7.48
CA CYS A 48 12.77 4.17 -6.27
C CYS A 48 11.29 4.46 -6.50
N CYS A 49 10.48 3.84 -5.65
CA CYS A 49 9.03 3.94 -5.59
C CYS A 49 8.64 4.80 -4.40
N LYS A 50 7.81 5.81 -4.62
CA LYS A 50 7.31 6.70 -3.55
C LYS A 50 5.81 6.80 -3.57
N PHE A 51 5.23 6.92 -2.38
CA PHE A 51 3.81 7.17 -2.20
C PHE A 51 3.59 8.24 -1.13
N ARG A 52 2.61 9.13 -1.37
CA ARG A 52 2.24 10.19 -0.44
C ARG A 52 0.89 9.88 0.19
N LEU A 53 0.85 9.94 1.51
CA LEU A 53 -0.34 9.72 2.31
C LEU A 53 -0.65 10.96 3.14
N ASN A 54 -1.93 11.20 3.39
CA ASN A 54 -2.39 12.19 4.37
C ASN A 54 -2.47 11.52 5.75
N THR A 55 -2.00 12.18 6.80
CA THR A 55 -1.87 11.58 8.15
C THR A 55 -3.20 11.08 8.72
N GLU A 56 -4.32 11.78 8.47
CA GLU A 56 -5.60 11.54 9.15
C GLU A 56 -6.26 10.18 8.82
N SER A 57 -6.01 9.61 7.65
CA SER A 57 -6.70 8.37 7.20
C SER A 57 -5.76 7.23 6.83
N SER A 58 -4.45 7.40 7.07
CA SER A 58 -3.42 6.50 6.53
C SER A 58 -2.84 5.49 7.53
N SER A 59 -3.14 5.62 8.83
CA SER A 59 -2.55 4.79 9.89
C SER A 59 -2.72 3.28 9.66
N ARG A 60 -3.89 2.85 9.19
CA ARG A 60 -4.17 1.44 8.87
C ARG A 60 -3.35 0.93 7.70
N LEU A 61 -3.29 1.69 6.60
CA LEU A 61 -2.52 1.33 5.40
C LEU A 61 -1.03 1.21 5.72
N ILE A 62 -0.51 2.14 6.52
CA ILE A 62 0.88 2.14 6.96
C ILE A 62 1.17 0.93 7.84
N SER A 63 0.32 0.66 8.83
CA SER A 63 0.49 -0.49 9.72
C SER A 63 0.49 -1.81 8.94
N GLN A 64 -0.44 -1.96 7.98
CA GLN A 64 -0.49 -3.11 7.09
C GLN A 64 0.77 -3.24 6.24
N PHE A 65 1.23 -2.15 5.63
CA PHE A 65 2.44 -2.18 4.80
C PHE A 65 3.71 -2.49 5.61
N ASN A 66 3.82 -1.95 6.83
CA ASN A 66 4.94 -2.24 7.71
C ASN A 66 4.98 -3.73 8.08
N ALA A 67 3.82 -4.32 8.41
CA ALA A 67 3.72 -5.74 8.71
C ALA A 67 4.12 -6.60 7.50
N LEU A 68 3.66 -6.25 6.30
CA LEU A 68 4.06 -6.93 5.06
C LEU A 68 5.58 -6.87 4.84
N PHE A 69 6.16 -5.68 4.92
CA PHE A 69 7.58 -5.48 4.63
C PHE A 69 8.48 -6.22 5.62
N LEU A 70 8.11 -6.22 6.91
CA LEU A 70 8.79 -7.00 7.93
C LEU A 70 8.67 -8.50 7.66
N ASN A 71 7.48 -8.98 7.30
CA ASN A 71 7.30 -10.39 7.01
C ASN A 71 8.14 -10.84 5.81
N TRP A 72 8.18 -10.05 4.74
CA TRP A 72 9.05 -10.32 3.59
C TRP A 72 10.53 -10.40 3.98
N SER A 73 10.94 -9.65 5.00
CA SER A 73 12.32 -9.62 5.50
C SER A 73 12.70 -10.78 6.40
N VAL A 74 11.72 -11.46 7.00
CA VAL A 74 11.96 -12.62 7.88
C VAL A 74 11.74 -13.94 7.15
N SER A 75 10.88 -13.96 6.13
CA SER A 75 10.51 -15.18 5.41
C SER A 75 11.71 -15.73 4.62
N LYS A 76 12.01 -17.03 4.81
CA LYS A 76 13.06 -17.74 4.06
C LYS A 76 12.64 -18.02 2.62
N ASP A 77 11.36 -18.38 2.45
CA ASP A 77 10.77 -18.66 1.15
C ASP A 77 9.98 -17.46 0.66
N LEU A 78 10.60 -16.68 -0.21
CA LEU A 78 9.97 -15.53 -0.86
C LEU A 78 8.76 -15.99 -1.72
N SER A 79 8.80 -17.19 -2.30
CA SER A 79 7.70 -17.74 -3.12
C SER A 79 6.38 -17.94 -2.34
N SER A 80 6.43 -18.12 -1.03
CA SER A 80 5.23 -18.32 -0.17
C SER A 80 4.77 -17.03 0.52
N ALA A 81 5.57 -15.96 0.44
CA ALA A 81 5.27 -14.68 1.07
C ALA A 81 4.17 -13.89 0.33
N GLU A 82 3.64 -14.45 -0.75
CA GLU A 82 2.51 -13.93 -1.52
C GLU A 82 1.17 -14.06 -0.79
N ASP A 83 1.06 -15.04 0.12
CA ASP A 83 -0.22 -15.55 0.63
C ASP A 83 -0.76 -14.87 1.88
N LEU A 84 -0.20 -13.74 2.33
CA LEU A 84 -0.73 -13.08 3.53
C LEU A 84 -2.09 -12.43 3.26
N PRO A 85 -3.19 -12.97 3.83
CA PRO A 85 -4.48 -12.32 3.78
C PRO A 85 -4.48 -11.33 4.96
N LEU A 86 -3.75 -10.22 4.84
CA LEU A 86 -4.13 -9.08 5.64
C LEU A 86 -5.56 -8.77 5.20
N LYS A 87 -6.52 -8.92 6.12
CA LYS A 87 -7.91 -8.50 5.93
C LYS A 87 -7.91 -7.02 5.54
N ILE A 88 -7.72 -6.74 4.26
CA ILE A 88 -8.15 -5.52 3.61
C ILE A 88 -9.65 -5.65 3.76
N ALA A 89 -10.21 -5.02 4.79
CA ALA A 89 -11.65 -4.92 4.92
C ALA A 89 -12.11 -4.28 3.62
N ALA A 90 -12.62 -5.10 2.70
CA ALA A 90 -13.18 -4.65 1.45
C ALA A 90 -14.17 -3.54 1.83
N THR A 91 -13.83 -2.31 1.46
CA THR A 91 -14.77 -1.21 1.53
C THR A 91 -15.90 -1.59 0.60
N LYS A 92 -16.95 -2.20 1.16
CA LYS A 92 -18.19 -2.48 0.45
C LYS A 92 -18.66 -1.13 -0.10
N THR A 93 -18.50 -0.93 -1.40
CA THR A 93 -19.17 0.14 -2.14
C THR A 93 -20.66 -0.06 -1.88
N LYS A 94 -21.25 0.81 -1.05
CA LYS A 94 -22.70 0.83 -0.84
C LYS A 94 -23.35 1.13 -2.18
N GLN A 95 -23.84 0.10 -2.86
CA GLN A 95 -24.78 0.27 -3.98
C GLN A 95 -26.02 0.96 -3.42
N LYS A 96 -26.25 2.20 -3.84
CA LYS A 96 -27.46 2.98 -3.52
C LYS A 96 -28.64 2.28 -4.21
N PRO A 97 -29.73 1.91 -3.52
CA PRO A 97 -30.85 1.27 -4.18
C PRO A 97 -31.49 2.26 -5.16
N LYS A 98 -31.59 1.89 -6.44
CA LYS A 98 -32.40 2.60 -7.43
C LYS A 98 -33.87 2.48 -6.99
N ARG A 99 -34.43 3.57 -6.46
CA ARG A 99 -35.88 3.69 -6.23
C ARG A 99 -36.56 3.63 -7.59
N LEU A 100 -37.14 2.48 -7.93
CA LEU A 100 -37.98 2.35 -9.11
C LEU A 100 -39.25 3.15 -8.87
N GLY A 101 -39.41 4.24 -9.61
CA GLY A 101 -40.56 5.13 -9.54
C GLY A 101 -41.85 4.37 -9.79
N ARG A 102 -42.80 4.56 -8.86
CA ARG A 102 -44.20 4.13 -8.97
C ARG A 102 -44.81 4.82 -10.20
N ARG A 103 -44.99 4.09 -11.30
CA ARG A 103 -45.81 4.57 -12.43
C ARG A 103 -47.28 4.54 -12.00
N ARG A 104 -47.84 5.74 -11.83
CA ARG A 104 -49.28 5.98 -12.00
C ARG A 104 -49.57 5.84 -13.50
N VAL A 105 -50.51 4.98 -13.88
CA VAL A 105 -51.75 5.24 -14.63
C VAL A 105 -52.59 3.98 -14.49
#